data_AF-A0A258BRM6-F1
#
_entry.id   AF-A0A258BRM6-F1
#
_cell.length_a   1.000
_cell.length_b   1.000
_cell.length_c   1.000
_cell.angle_alpha   90.00
_cell.angle_beta   90.00
_cell.angle_gamma   90.00
#
_symmetry.space_group_name_H-M   'P 1'
#
loop_
_entity.id
_entity.type
_entity.pdbx_description
1 polymer ?
#
loop_
_entity_poly.entity_id
_entity_poly.type
_entity_poly.pdbx_seq_one_letter_code
_entity_poly.pdbx_strand_id
1 'polypeptide(L)'
;WGLTKWPTVNPKNIRDKIYVILAENKSPMHFSEIADAIKESDFKRKNVTTQAIHNELIKDKRFVLIGRGIYALDSWGYSKGTVADIISDILKDASEPLHRDEIVKRVLKSRQVKETTILLNLQSKPQFKRVAKATYGLAEAVK
;
A
#
# COMPACT_ATOMS: atom_id res chain seq x y z
N TRP A 1 7.54 -4.74 -40.62
CA TRP A 1 7.75 -3.80 -39.49
C TRP A 1 6.37 -3.48 -38.90
N GLY A 2 6.00 -3.57 -37.64
CA GLY A 2 6.63 -3.92 -36.37
C GLY A 2 5.59 -3.63 -35.27
N LEU A 3 4.73 -4.60 -34.95
CA LEU A 3 3.62 -4.49 -33.99
C LEU A 3 3.87 -5.47 -32.84
N THR A 4 4.79 -5.11 -31.94
CA THR A 4 5.11 -5.91 -30.74
C THR A 4 5.28 -5.00 -29.53
N LYS A 5 4.21 -4.30 -29.13
CA LYS A 5 4.24 -3.38 -27.97
C LYS A 5 3.05 -3.51 -27.02
N TRP A 6 2.46 -4.71 -26.89
CA TRP A 6 1.43 -4.97 -25.88
C TRP A 6 1.83 -6.17 -25.01
N PRO A 7 2.29 -5.95 -23.76
CA PRO A 7 2.69 -7.02 -22.82
C PRO A 7 1.51 -7.87 -22.32
N THR A 8 0.28 -7.42 -22.56
CA THR A 8 -0.96 -8.03 -22.08
C THR A 8 -1.28 -9.39 -22.68
N VAL A 9 -0.69 -9.72 -23.83
CA VAL A 9 -1.04 -10.91 -24.62
C VAL A 9 -0.07 -12.07 -24.38
N ASN A 10 1.04 -11.84 -23.66
CA ASN A 10 2.00 -12.91 -23.35
C ASN A 10 2.85 -12.55 -22.11
N PRO A 11 2.40 -12.87 -20.88
CA PRO A 11 3.16 -12.57 -19.65
C PRO A 11 4.41 -13.45 -19.57
N LYS A 12 5.46 -13.07 -20.31
CA LYS A 12 6.79 -13.70 -20.26
C LYS A 12 7.56 -13.28 -19.01
N ASN A 13 7.26 -12.11 -18.44
CA ASN A 13 7.95 -11.56 -17.28
C ASN A 13 7.16 -11.75 -15.97
N ILE A 14 7.91 -11.99 -14.88
CA ILE A 14 7.39 -12.17 -13.52
C ILE A 14 6.50 -11.00 -13.08
N ARG A 15 6.83 -9.78 -13.51
CA ARG A 15 6.10 -8.55 -13.15
C ARG A 15 4.67 -8.53 -13.63
N ASP A 16 4.42 -8.94 -14.86
CA ASP A 16 3.06 -8.93 -15.42
C ASP A 16 2.19 -9.97 -14.71
N LYS A 17 2.76 -11.11 -14.29
CA LYS A 17 2.05 -12.12 -13.50
C LYS A 17 1.68 -11.60 -12.11
N ILE A 18 2.61 -10.92 -11.44
CA ILE A 18 2.34 -10.25 -10.15
C ILE A 18 1.21 -9.23 -10.31
N TYR A 19 1.23 -8.45 -11.40
CA TYR A 19 0.20 -7.46 -11.67
C TYR A 19 -1.19 -8.10 -11.81
N VAL A 20 -1.30 -9.20 -12.57
CA VAL A 20 -2.56 -9.92 -12.74
C VAL A 20 -3.08 -10.46 -11.41
N ILE A 21 -2.24 -11.12 -10.61
CA ILE A 21 -2.65 -11.69 -9.32
C ILE A 21 -3.13 -10.61 -8.36
N LEU A 22 -2.39 -9.49 -8.25
CA LEU A 22 -2.82 -8.38 -7.42
C LEU A 22 -4.14 -7.79 -7.96
N ALA A 23 -4.24 -7.57 -9.27
CA ALA A 23 -5.45 -7.01 -9.90
C ALA A 23 -6.69 -7.91 -9.70
N GLU A 24 -6.53 -9.23 -9.77
CA GLU A 24 -7.59 -10.22 -9.48
C GLU A 24 -8.00 -10.19 -8.01
N ASN A 25 -7.03 -10.15 -7.08
CA ASN A 25 -7.32 -10.15 -5.64
C ASN A 25 -7.87 -8.82 -5.10
N LYS A 26 -7.73 -7.71 -5.83
CA LYS A 26 -8.23 -6.36 -5.46
C LYS A 26 -7.82 -5.88 -4.06
N SER A 27 -6.82 -6.52 -3.46
CA SER A 27 -6.33 -6.27 -2.11
C SER A 27 -4.80 -6.39 -2.05
N PRO A 28 -4.13 -5.65 -1.16
CA PRO A 28 -2.68 -5.77 -0.96
C PRO A 28 -2.32 -7.15 -0.41
N MET A 29 -1.22 -7.73 -0.89
CA MET A 29 -0.80 -9.08 -0.52
C MET A 29 0.65 -9.12 -0.06
N HIS A 30 0.98 -10.08 0.78
CA HIS A 30 2.37 -10.32 1.15
C HIS A 30 3.15 -10.95 -0.02
N PHE A 31 4.43 -10.60 -0.18
CA PHE A 31 5.26 -11.14 -1.28
C PHE A 31 5.33 -12.67 -1.30
N SER A 32 5.24 -13.33 -0.14
CA SER A 32 5.18 -14.79 -0.05
C SER A 32 3.88 -15.34 -0.65
N GLU A 33 2.74 -14.72 -0.34
CA GLU A 33 1.43 -15.13 -0.88
C GLU A 33 1.35 -14.88 -2.39
N ILE A 34 1.93 -13.77 -2.86
CA ILE A 34 2.08 -13.50 -4.30
C ILE A 34 2.93 -14.60 -4.94
N ALA A 35 4.01 -15.02 -4.29
CA ALA A 35 4.87 -16.08 -4.82
C ALA A 35 4.17 -17.43 -4.86
N ASP A 36 3.36 -17.76 -3.87
CA ASP A 36 2.61 -19.01 -3.84
C ASP A 36 1.47 -19.00 -4.87
N ALA A 37 0.75 -17.88 -5.01
CA ALA A 37 -0.24 -17.70 -6.08
C ALA A 37 0.37 -17.82 -7.49
N ILE A 38 1.60 -17.31 -7.71
CA ILE A 38 2.32 -17.50 -8.97
C ILE A 38 2.71 -18.97 -9.20
N LYS A 39 3.10 -19.70 -8.15
CA LYS A 39 3.43 -21.13 -8.27
C LYS A 39 2.21 -21.98 -8.56
N GLU A 40 1.07 -21.64 -7.98
CA GLU A 40 -0.22 -22.31 -8.19
C GLU A 40 -0.81 -22.01 -9.56
N SER A 41 -0.53 -20.83 -10.12
CA SER A 41 -0.95 -20.46 -11.47
C SER A 41 -0.23 -21.26 -12.56
N ASP A 42 -0.91 -21.48 -13.70
CA ASP A 42 -0.44 -22.30 -14.82
C ASP A 42 0.77 -21.74 -15.59
N PHE A 43 1.39 -20.65 -15.13
CA PHE A 43 2.53 -20.02 -15.78
C PHE A 43 3.89 -20.71 -15.51
N LYS A 44 3.88 -22.05 -15.40
CA LYS A 44 4.95 -22.98 -15.00
C LYS A 44 6.12 -23.14 -15.99
N ARG A 45 6.78 -22.04 -16.42
CA ARG A 45 7.98 -22.17 -17.27
C ARG A 45 9.32 -21.86 -16.62
N LYS A 46 9.36 -21.34 -15.40
CA LYS A 46 10.61 -21.20 -14.61
C LYS A 46 10.28 -21.16 -13.12
N ASN A 47 11.00 -21.92 -12.31
CA ASN A 47 10.92 -21.86 -10.84
C ASN A 47 11.34 -20.45 -10.40
N VAL A 48 10.34 -19.62 -10.07
CA VAL A 48 10.59 -18.28 -9.54
C VAL A 48 10.72 -18.40 -8.03
N THR A 49 11.86 -17.97 -7.49
CA THR A 49 12.05 -17.92 -6.05
C THR A 49 11.31 -16.71 -5.45
N THR A 50 10.84 -16.85 -4.22
CA THR A 50 10.21 -15.76 -3.44
C THR A 50 11.10 -14.51 -3.39
N GLN A 51 12.41 -14.71 -3.29
CA GLN A 51 13.41 -13.65 -3.25
C GLN A 51 13.56 -12.92 -4.60
N ALA A 52 13.47 -13.63 -5.72
CA ALA A 52 13.45 -13.00 -7.04
C ALA A 52 12.18 -12.15 -7.21
N ILE A 53 11.03 -12.62 -6.73
CA ILE A 53 9.77 -11.86 -6.73
C ILE A 53 9.91 -10.59 -5.88
N HIS A 54 10.49 -10.70 -4.69
CA HIS A 54 10.74 -9.55 -3.83
C HIS A 54 11.60 -8.48 -4.51
N ASN A 55 12.69 -8.89 -5.17
CA ASN A 55 13.57 -7.97 -5.90
C ASN A 55 12.86 -7.31 -7.09
N GLU A 56 12.02 -8.05 -7.81
CA GLU A 56 11.25 -7.50 -8.94
C GLU A 56 10.14 -6.56 -8.46
N LEU A 57 9.53 -6.82 -7.31
CA LEU A 57 8.56 -5.94 -6.66
C LEU A 57 9.19 -4.61 -6.24
N ILE A 58 10.41 -4.62 -5.71
CA ILE A 58 11.15 -3.39 -5.36
C ILE A 58 11.55 -2.60 -6.61
N LYS A 59 11.90 -3.31 -7.70
CA LYS A 59 12.46 -2.70 -8.92
C LYS A 59 11.40 -2.03 -9.80
N ASP A 60 10.14 -2.44 -9.71
CA ASP A 60 9.05 -1.89 -10.52
C ASP A 60 8.21 -0.88 -9.73
N LYS A 61 8.02 0.31 -10.31
CA LYS A 61 7.27 1.42 -9.72
C LYS A 61 5.77 1.16 -9.63
N ARG A 62 5.25 0.16 -10.35
CA ARG A 62 3.83 -0.24 -10.32
C ARG A 62 3.43 -0.90 -9.02
N PHE A 63 4.39 -1.37 -8.23
CA PHE A 63 4.14 -2.00 -6.93
C PHE A 63 4.59 -1.07 -5.81
N VAL A 64 3.73 -0.89 -4.82
CA VAL A 64 3.99 -0.03 -3.66
C VAL A 64 4.08 -0.92 -2.43
N LEU A 65 5.21 -0.87 -1.73
CA LEU A 65 5.38 -1.51 -0.43
C LEU A 65 4.62 -0.69 0.63
N ILE A 66 3.59 -1.30 1.23
CA ILE A 66 2.74 -0.63 2.23
C ILE A 66 2.99 -1.10 3.67
N GLY A 67 3.88 -2.09 3.88
CA GLY A 67 4.13 -2.69 5.19
C GLY A 67 5.23 -3.75 5.19
N ARG A 68 5.24 -4.64 6.19
CA ARG A 68 6.21 -5.75 6.36
C ARG A 68 6.11 -6.76 5.21
N GLY A 69 6.63 -6.43 4.04
CA GLY A 69 6.56 -7.28 2.85
C GLY A 69 5.19 -7.30 2.15
N ILE A 70 4.29 -6.37 2.48
CA ILE A 70 2.97 -6.26 1.83
C ILE A 70 3.07 -5.28 0.66
N TYR A 71 2.65 -5.73 -0.52
CA TYR A 71 2.68 -4.98 -1.76
C TYR A 71 1.27 -4.73 -2.30
N ALA A 72 1.07 -3.55 -2.87
CA ALA A 72 -0.17 -3.14 -3.53
C ALA A 72 0.12 -2.58 -4.93
N LEU A 73 -0.92 -2.50 -5.77
CA LEU A 73 -0.81 -1.81 -7.07
C LEU A 73 -0.89 -0.29 -6.91
N ASP A 74 -0.02 0.42 -7.60
CA ASP A 74 -0.03 1.89 -7.72
C ASP A 74 -1.37 2.41 -8.26
N SER A 75 -1.98 1.67 -9.20
CA SER A 75 -3.27 2.03 -9.83
C SER A 75 -4.47 2.04 -8.88
N TRP A 76 -4.36 1.47 -7.67
CA TRP A 76 -5.43 1.52 -6.67
C TRP A 76 -5.45 2.82 -5.87
N GLY A 77 -4.65 3.81 -6.28
CA GLY A 77 -4.56 5.09 -5.58
C GLY A 77 -3.92 4.95 -4.21
N TYR A 78 -3.11 3.91 -4.01
CA TYR A 78 -2.13 3.91 -2.93
C TYR A 78 -1.00 4.83 -3.37
N SER A 79 -1.09 6.11 -3.02
CA SER A 79 0.10 6.95 -2.98
C SER A 79 1.10 6.30 -2.00
N LYS A 80 2.37 6.74 -2.00
CA LYS A 80 3.39 6.31 -1.02
C LYS A 80 2.99 6.49 0.46
N GLY A 81 1.75 6.87 0.75
CA GLY A 81 1.15 6.97 2.06
C GLY A 81 -0.12 6.14 2.25
N THR A 82 -0.14 5.33 3.30
CA THR A 82 -1.34 4.75 3.92
C THR A 82 -2.30 5.83 4.44
N VAL A 83 -3.51 5.46 4.87
CA VAL A 83 -4.41 6.40 5.60
C VAL A 83 -3.67 7.04 6.79
N ALA A 84 -2.75 6.28 7.40
CA ALA A 84 -1.89 6.78 8.47
C ALA A 84 -0.89 7.83 7.97
N ASP A 85 -0.33 7.70 6.77
CA ASP A 85 0.57 8.73 6.24
C ASP A 85 -0.20 10.01 5.88
N ILE A 86 -1.42 9.90 5.36
CA ILE A 86 -2.30 11.07 5.13
C ILE A 86 -2.62 11.78 6.45
N ILE A 87 -2.96 11.01 7.50
CA ILE A 87 -3.16 11.58 8.84
C ILE A 87 -1.87 12.24 9.35
N SER A 88 -0.71 11.61 9.10
CA SER A 88 0.59 12.15 9.50
C SER A 88 0.90 13.47 8.78
N ASP A 89 0.62 13.55 7.49
CA ASP A 89 0.83 14.76 6.69
C ASP A 89 -0.13 15.87 7.14
N ILE A 90 -1.40 15.56 7.40
CA ILE A 90 -2.37 16.52 7.96
C ILE A 90 -1.90 17.06 9.33
N LEU A 91 -1.35 16.18 10.19
CA LEU A 91 -0.84 16.58 11.50
C LEU A 91 0.48 17.38 11.39
N LYS A 92 1.34 17.06 10.40
CA LYS A 92 2.56 17.85 10.11
C LYS A 92 2.22 19.23 9.57
N ASP A 93 1.30 19.31 8.61
CA ASP A 93 0.85 20.56 8.00
C ASP A 93 0.15 21.46 9.02
N ALA A 94 -0.62 20.87 9.93
CA ALA A 94 -1.24 21.61 11.02
C ALA A 94 -0.22 22.10 12.07
N SER A 95 0.93 21.41 12.19
CA SER A 95 1.96 21.64 13.22
C SER A 95 1.42 21.65 14.66
N GLU A 96 0.19 21.16 14.87
CA GLU A 96 -0.52 21.12 16.15
C GLU A 96 -1.33 19.82 16.28
N PRO A 97 -1.59 19.34 17.51
CA PRO A 97 -2.47 18.20 17.72
C PRO A 97 -3.91 18.52 17.35
N LEU A 98 -4.54 17.67 16.54
CA LEU A 98 -5.90 17.89 16.04
C LEU A 98 -6.92 17.01 16.76
N HIS A 99 -8.13 17.54 16.88
CA HIS A 99 -9.26 16.75 17.35
C HIS A 99 -9.60 15.66 16.32
N ARG A 100 -10.00 14.49 16.82
CA ARG A 100 -10.38 13.32 16.02
C ARG A 100 -11.31 13.66 14.86
N ASP A 101 -12.35 14.45 15.13
CA ASP A 101 -13.37 14.77 14.13
C ASP A 101 -12.83 15.72 13.04
N GLU A 102 -11.87 16.59 13.38
CA GLU A 102 -11.19 17.46 12.43
C GLU A 102 -10.24 16.66 11.53
N ILE A 103 -9.53 15.68 12.10
CA ILE A 103 -8.71 14.72 11.33
C ILE A 103 -9.61 13.96 10.34
N VAL A 104 -10.75 13.43 10.81
CA VAL A 104 -11.71 12.72 9.96
C VAL A 104 -12.16 13.61 8.81
N LYS A 105 -12.57 14.85 9.10
CA LYS A 105 -13.00 15.82 8.07
C LYS A 105 -11.91 16.12 7.03
N ARG A 106 -10.66 16.29 7.46
CA ARG A 106 -9.53 16.57 6.55
C ARG A 106 -9.13 15.34 5.73
N VAL A 107 -9.15 14.15 6.32
CA VAL A 107 -8.90 12.90 5.61
C VAL A 107 -10.00 12.62 4.59
N LEU A 108 -11.27 12.81 4.94
CA LEU A 108 -12.40 12.65 4.02
C LEU A 108 -12.35 13.62 2.83
N LYS A 109 -11.79 14.83 3.02
CA LYS A 109 -11.52 15.78 1.94
C LYS A 109 -10.40 15.33 1.01
N SER A 110 -9.37 14.67 1.56
CA SER A 110 -8.21 14.19 0.80
C SER A 110 -8.51 12.87 0.09
N ARG A 111 -9.26 11.96 0.72
CA ARG A 111 -9.58 10.64 0.20
C ARG A 111 -10.95 10.15 0.69
N GLN A 112 -11.71 9.53 -0.21
CA GLN A 112 -12.97 8.86 0.16
C GLN A 112 -12.67 7.53 0.87
N VAL A 113 -12.67 7.56 2.20
CA VAL A 113 -12.49 6.40 3.08
C VAL A 113 -13.57 6.36 4.14
N LYS A 114 -13.83 5.19 4.73
CA LYS A 114 -14.79 5.08 5.84
C LYS A 114 -14.18 5.68 7.11
N GLU A 115 -14.99 6.39 7.90
CA GLU A 115 -14.58 6.95 9.19
C GLU A 115 -14.02 5.88 10.13
N THR A 116 -14.64 4.70 10.15
CA THR A 116 -14.18 3.55 10.95
C THR A 116 -12.73 3.19 10.64
N THR A 117 -12.31 3.28 9.38
CA THR A 117 -10.93 3.00 8.96
C THR A 117 -9.96 4.06 9.46
N ILE A 118 -10.38 5.33 9.52
CA ILE A 118 -9.58 6.43 10.06
C ILE A 118 -9.39 6.24 11.57
N LEU A 119 -10.48 5.96 12.28
CA LEU A 119 -10.47 5.73 13.73
C LEU A 119 -9.61 4.53 14.12
N LEU A 120 -9.72 3.43 13.37
CA LEU A 120 -8.89 2.25 13.56
C LEU A 120 -7.41 2.59 13.36
N ASN A 121 -7.05 3.33 12.31
CA ASN A 121 -5.66 3.72 12.08
C ASN A 121 -5.12 4.65 13.19
N LEU A 122 -5.94 5.59 13.70
CA LEU A 122 -5.58 6.46 14.82
C LEU A 122 -5.30 5.70 16.13
N GLN A 123 -5.94 4.54 16.34
CA GLN A 123 -5.75 3.72 17.54
C GLN A 123 -4.72 2.60 17.36
N SER A 124 -4.68 1.96 16.20
CA SER A 124 -3.84 0.79 15.94
C SER A 124 -2.40 1.14 15.58
N LYS A 125 -2.13 2.37 15.12
CA LYS A 125 -0.79 2.76 14.69
C LYS A 125 -0.03 3.48 15.81
N PRO A 126 1.19 3.03 16.15
CA PRO A 126 2.00 3.63 17.22
C PRO A 126 2.51 5.04 16.88
N GLN A 127 2.41 5.44 15.61
CA GLN A 127 2.82 6.76 15.12
C GLN A 127 1.90 7.91 15.56
N PHE A 128 0.70 7.59 16.09
CA PHE A 128 -0.21 8.59 16.64
C PHE A 128 -0.34 8.42 18.14
N LYS A 129 -0.19 9.53 18.87
CA LYS A 129 -0.37 9.55 20.31
C LYS A 129 -1.53 10.46 20.68
N ARG A 130 -2.38 9.97 21.57
CA ARG A 130 -3.42 10.80 22.18
C ARG A 130 -2.76 11.70 23.21
N VAL A 131 -2.78 13.01 22.95
CA VAL A 131 -2.22 14.03 23.85
C VAL A 131 -3.26 14.67 24.75
N ALA A 132 -4.54 14.66 24.35
CA ALA A 132 -5.64 15.17 25.18
C ALA A 132 -6.97 14.44 24.89
N LYS A 133 -8.09 14.94 25.45
CA LYS A 133 -9.42 14.35 25.23
C LYS A 133 -9.79 14.41 23.75
N ALA A 134 -9.81 13.24 23.09
CA ALA A 134 -10.08 13.10 21.65
C ALA A 134 -9.14 13.91 20.72
N THR A 135 -7.99 14.34 21.22
CA THR A 135 -6.96 15.05 20.44
C THR A 135 -5.77 14.14 20.21
N TYR A 136 -5.35 14.05 18.95
CA TYR A 136 -4.25 13.21 18.49
C TYR A 136 -3.13 14.09 17.95
N GLY A 137 -1.90 13.74 18.33
CA GLY A 137 -0.67 14.30 17.78
C GLY A 137 0.19 13.20 17.17
N LEU A 138 1.21 13.61 16.44
CA LEU A 138 2.28 12.70 16.01
C LEU A 138 3.07 12.25 17.23
N ALA A 139 3.28 10.94 17.36
CA ALA A 139 4.27 10.43 18.29
C ALA A 139 5.64 10.80 17.71
N GLU A 140 6.28 11.85 18.24
CA GLU A 140 7.65 12.20 17.86
C GLU A 140 8.51 10.93 17.95
N ALA A 141 9.17 10.59 16.85
CA ALA A 141 10.27 9.64 16.89
C ALA A 141 11.29 10.24 17.86
N VAL A 142 11.41 9.62 19.04
CA VAL A 142 12.48 9.92 19.98
C VAL A 142 13.78 9.81 19.19
N LYS A 143 14.43 10.95 19.04
CA LYS A 143 15.67 11.15 18.32
C LYS A 143 16.82 10.38 18.99
#